data_AF-A0AA38LC25-F1
#
_entry.id   AF-A0AA38LC25-F1
#
_cell.length_a   1.000
_cell.length_b   1.000
_cell.length_c   1.000
_cell.angle_alpha   90.00
_cell.angle_beta   90.00
_cell.angle_gamma   90.00
#
_symmetry.space_group_name_H-M   'P 1'
#
loop_
_entity.id
_entity.type
_entity.pdbx_description
1 polymer ?
#
loop_
_entity_poly.entity_id
_entity_poly.type
_entity_poly.pdbx_seq_one_letter_code
_entity_poly.pdbx_strand_id
1 'polypeptide(L)' 'WESFILSNLKEAEWIATNHTPSFDEYLNNGVISVAAPIVTLHALILLDAFLPEDLLGKINKIETLVSICCRLLDDSRDYQ' A
#
# COMPACT_ATOMS: atom_id res chain seq x y z
N TRP A 1 3.78 1.18 -9.65
CA TRP A 1 2.91 2.26 -10.15
C TRP A 1 1.57 1.75 -10.62
N GLU A 2 1.50 0.80 -11.56
CA GLU A 2 0.22 0.24 -12.03
C GLU A 2 -0.70 -0.24 -10.89
N SER A 3 -0.21 -1.13 -10.01
CA SER A 3 -0.99 -1.63 -8.87
C SER A 3 -1.47 -0.52 -7.93
N PHE A 4 -0.67 0.52 -7.73
CA PHE A 4 -1.04 1.69 -6.92
C PHE A 4 -2.20 2.46 -7.55
N ILE A 5 -2.13 2.73 -8.86
CA ILE A 5 -3.18 3.45 -9.59
C ILE A 5 -4.48 2.63 -9.59
N LEU A 6 -4.40 1.33 -9.89
CA LEU A 6 -5.57 0.44 -9.88
C LEU A 6 -6.19 0.32 -8.48
N SER A 7 -5.37 0.32 -7.43
CA SER A 7 -5.84 0.29 -6.06
C SER A 7 -6.57 1.57 -5.65
N ASN A 8 -6.08 2.74 -6.08
CA ASN A 8 -6.78 4.02 -5.89
C ASN A 8 -8.07 4.09 -6.71
N LEU A 9 -8.09 3.54 -7.93
CA LEU A 9 -9.31 3.43 -8.74
C LEU A 9 -10.37 2.59 -8.02
N LYS A 10 -9.98 1.46 -7.39
CA LYS A 10 -10.90 0.63 -6.61
C LYS A 10 -11.54 1.42 -5.45
N GLU A 11 -10.78 2.26 -4.76
CA GLU A 11 -11.32 3.13 -3.70
C GLU A 11 -12.28 4.18 -4.27
N ALA A 12 -11.94 4.77 -5.42
CA ALA A 12 -12.82 5.71 -6.11
C ALA A 12 -14.14 5.04 -6.54
N GLU A 13 -14.10 3.78 -7.00
CA GLU A 13 -15.28 2.98 -7.32
C GLU A 13 -16.14 2.69 -6.07
N TRP A 14 -15.51 2.34 -4.94
CA TRP A 14 -16.22 2.16 -3.68
C TRP A 14 -16.96 3.42 -3.25
N ILE A 15 -16.30 4.58 -3.35
CA ILE A 15 -16.92 5.89 -3.08
C ILE A 15 -18.08 6.15 -4.05
N ALA A 16 -17.87 5.97 -5.35
CA ALA A 16 -18.88 6.25 -6.38
C ALA A 16 -20.13 5.37 -6.26
N THR A 17 -19.98 4.16 -5.71
CA THR A 17 -21.07 3.19 -5.54
C THR A 17 -21.62 3.12 -4.11
N ASN A 18 -21.12 3.96 -3.21
CA ASN A 18 -21.41 3.93 -1.77
C ASN A 18 -21.22 2.53 -1.16
N HIS A 19 -20.23 1.80 -1.67
CA HIS A 19 -19.88 0.46 -1.21
C HIS A 19 -19.00 0.57 0.03
N THR A 20 -19.41 -0.07 1.13
CA THR A 20 -18.59 -0.22 2.33
C THR A 20 -17.92 -1.60 2.30
N PRO A 21 -16.60 -1.67 2.05
CA PRO A 21 -15.91 -2.95 1.99
C PRO A 21 -15.85 -3.61 3.38
N SER A 22 -15.64 -4.93 3.40
CA SER A 22 -15.22 -5.61 4.64
C SER A 22 -13.83 -5.13 5.08
N PHE A 23 -13.47 -5.33 6.35
CA PHE A 23 -12.15 -4.93 6.85
C PHE A 23 -11.00 -5.59 6.08
N ASP A 24 -11.12 -6.88 5.76
CA ASP A 24 -10.10 -7.60 4.99
C ASP A 24 -10.03 -7.11 3.55
N GLU A 25 -11.18 -6.84 2.91
CA GLU A 25 -11.20 -6.28 1.56
C GLU A 25 -10.57 -4.88 1.53
N TYR A 26 -10.91 -4.04 2.51
CA TYR A 26 -10.34 -2.71 2.69
C TYR A 26 -8.82 -2.79 2.83
N LEU A 27 -8.32 -3.60 3.78
CA LEU A 27 -6.89 -3.72 4.03
C LEU A 27 -6.12 -4.27 2.83
N ASN A 28 -6.66 -5.29 2.15
CA ASN A 28 -6.00 -5.89 0.99
C ASN A 28 -5.78 -4.86 -0.14
N ASN A 29 -6.69 -3.90 -0.31
CA ASN A 29 -6.46 -2.77 -1.20
C ASN A 29 -5.59 -1.69 -0.55
N GLY A 30 -5.86 -1.39 0.71
CA GLY A 30 -5.25 -0.34 1.52
C GLY A 30 -3.73 -0.41 1.62
N VAL A 31 -3.17 -1.63 1.69
CA VAL A 31 -1.71 -1.84 1.71
C VAL A 31 -1.02 -1.42 0.42
N ILE A 32 -1.76 -1.33 -0.70
CA ILE A 32 -1.24 -0.87 -1.97
C ILE A 32 -1.53 0.63 -2.12
N SER A 33 -2.75 1.09 -1.80
CA SER A 33 -3.16 2.49 -1.96
C SER A 33 -2.46 3.46 -1.01
N VAL A 34 -1.88 3.01 0.11
CA VAL A 34 -1.12 3.85 1.06
C VAL A 34 0.24 4.32 0.52
N ALA A 35 0.62 3.92 -0.70
CA ALA A 35 1.83 4.34 -1.41
C ALA A 35 3.19 3.95 -0.78
N ALA A 36 3.22 3.39 0.44
CA ALA A 36 4.46 2.99 1.10
C ALA A 36 5.39 2.13 0.22
N PRO A 37 4.90 1.11 -0.52
CA PRO A 37 5.78 0.29 -1.37
C PRO A 37 6.45 1.08 -2.50
N ILE A 38 5.77 2.12 -3.00
CA ILE A 38 6.31 3.02 -4.02
C ILE A 38 7.45 3.85 -3.41
N VAL A 39 7.22 4.46 -2.24
CA VAL A 39 8.23 5.30 -1.57
C VAL A 39 9.47 4.48 -1.23
N THR A 40 9.31 3.29 -0.63
CA THR A 40 10.42 2.39 -0.29
C THR A 40 11.22 1.98 -1.53
N LEU A 41 10.55 1.56 -2.61
CA LEU A 41 11.23 1.12 -3.83
C LEU A 41 12.07 2.24 -4.46
N HIS A 42 11.52 3.46 -4.56
CA HIS A 42 12.26 4.59 -5.12
C HIS A 42 13.47 4.94 -4.25
N ALA A 43 13.33 4.91 -2.93
CA ALA A 43 14.45 5.16 -2.01
C ALA A 43 15.57 4.11 -2.20
N LEU A 44 15.23 2.82 -2.33
CA LEU A 44 16.21 1.76 -2.54
C LEU A 44 16.97 1.92 -3.88
N ILE A 45 16.26 2.29 -4.95
CA ILE A 45 16.86 2.56 -6.26
C ILE A 45 17.81 3.76 -6.18
N LEU A 46 17.39 4.86 -5.54
CA LEU A 46 18.21 6.08 -5.41
C LEU A 46 19.47 5.88 -4.57
N LEU A 47 19.45 4.91 -3.65
CA LEU A 47 20.61 4.52 -2.84
C LEU A 47 21.53 3.51 -3.53
N ASP A 48 21.25 3.14 -4.79
CA ASP A 48 21.96 2.10 -5.53
C ASP A 48 22.04 0.77 -4.74
N ALA A 49 20.96 0.44 -4.03
CA ALA A 49 20.91 -0.77 -3.22
C ALA A 49 20.95 -2.01 -4.12
N PHE A 50 21.76 -3.01 -3.73
CA PHE A 50 21.72 -4.31 -4.38
C PHE A 50 20.42 -5.04 -4.00
N LEU A 51 19.56 -5.28 -5.00
CA LEU A 51 18.24 -5.90 -4.83
C LEU A 51 18.16 -7.26 -5.53
N PRO A 52 18.77 -8.32 -4.96
CA PRO A 52 18.65 -9.66 -5.51
C PRO A 52 17.22 -10.18 -5.28
N GLU A 53 16.77 -11.09 -6.14
CA GLU A 53 15.38 -11.54 -6.18
C GLU A 53 14.90 -12.23 -4.90
N ASP A 54 15.80 -12.90 -4.17
CA ASP A 54 15.54 -13.49 -2.87
C ASP A 54 15.33 -12.45 -1.75
N LEU A 55 15.94 -11.27 -1.90
CA LEU A 55 15.75 -10.14 -0.99
C LEU A 55 14.41 -9.44 -1.27
N LEU A 56 13.97 -9.36 -2.53
CA LEU A 56 12.68 -8.77 -2.90
C LEU A 56 11.52 -9.45 -2.17
N GLY A 57 11.55 -10.78 -2.05
CA GLY A 57 10.53 -11.55 -1.31
C GLY A 57 10.50 -11.23 0.19
N LYS A 58 11.66 -10.95 0.81
CA LYS A 58 11.75 -10.57 2.23
C LYS A 58 11.30 -9.13 2.46
N ILE A 59 11.72 -8.21 1.58
CA ILE A 59 11.30 -6.81 1.58
C ILE A 59 9.77 -6.73 1.50
N ASN A 60 9.15 -7.54 0.62
CA ASN A 60 7.70 -7.55 0.45
C ASN A 60 6.93 -7.85 1.76
N LYS A 61 7.41 -8.76 2.60
CA LYS A 61 6.77 -9.08 3.89
C LYS A 61 6.84 -7.90 4.88
N ILE A 62 8.01 -7.30 5.02
CA ILE A 62 8.21 -6.13 5.91
C ILE A 62 7.41 -4.95 5.38
N GLU A 63 7.46 -4.72 4.06
CA GLU A 63 6.76 -3.65 3.38
C GLU A 63 5.24 -3.76 3.55
N THR A 64 4.68 -4.97 3.49
CA THR A 64 3.26 -5.21 3.78
C THR A 64 2.90 -4.79 5.20
N LEU A 65 3.73 -5.15 6.20
CA LEU A 65 3.49 -4.75 7.60
C LEU A 65 3.59 -3.22 7.77
N VAL A 66 4.59 -2.59 7.16
CA VAL A 66 4.74 -1.13 7.15
C VAL A 66 3.51 -0.48 6.53
N SER A 67 3.03 -1.00 5.41
CA SER A 67 1.85 -0.49 4.71
C SER A 67 0.59 -0.60 5.57
N ILE A 68 0.38 -1.72 6.27
CA ILE A 68 -0.73 -1.86 7.23
C ILE A 68 -0.63 -0.82 8.35
N CYS A 69 0.56 -0.63 8.93
CA CYS A 69 0.77 0.36 9.98
C CYS A 69 0.49 1.77 9.46
N CYS A 70 1.03 2.15 8.30
CA CYS A 70 0.78 3.45 7.68
C CYS A 70 -0.72 3.66 7.46
N ARG A 71 -1.40 2.68 6.87
CA ARG A 71 -2.83 2.75 6.57
C ARG A 71 -3.66 2.96 7.83
N LEU A 72 -3.49 2.10 8.83
CA LEU A 72 -4.29 2.18 10.06
C LEU A 72 -3.96 3.43 10.90
N LEU A 73 -2.71 3.89 10.90
CA LEU A 73 -2.32 5.12 11.61
C LEU A 73 -2.89 6.37 10.94
N ASP A 74 -2.85 6.43 9.60
CA ASP A 74 -3.45 7.51 8.79
C ASP A 74 -4.96 7.59 9.07
N ASP A 75 -5.66 6.47 8.90
CA ASP A 75 -7.10 6.39 9.13
C ASP A 75 -7.48 6.73 10.58
N SER A 76 -6.65 6.36 11.57
CA SER A 76 -6.93 6.67 12.99
C SER A 76 -6.91 8.17 13.31
N ARG A 77 -6.30 8.98 12.45
CA ARG A 77 -6.15 10.43 12.63
C ARG A 77 -7.10 11.23 11.74
N ASP A 78 -7.29 10.77 10.50
CA ASP A 78 -7.90 11.58 9.45
C ASP A 78 -9.30 11.09 9.04
N TYR A 79 -9.81 10.01 9.63
CA TYR A 79 -11.15 9.50 9.33
C TYR A 79 -12.31 10.42 9.80
N GLN A 80 -12.10 11.22 10.86
CA GLN A 80 -13.11 12.10 11.44
C GLN A 80 -13.12 13.48 10.80
#